data_AF-A0A7G8W1E8-F1
#
_entry.id   AF-A0A7G8W1E8-F1
#
_cell.length_a   1.000
_cell.length_b   1.000
_cell.length_c   1.000
_cell.angle_alpha   90.00
_cell.angle_beta   90.00
_cell.angle_gamma   90.00
#
_symmetry.space_group_name_H-M   'P 1'
#
loop_
_entity.id
_entity.type
_entity.pdbx_description
1 polymer ?
#
loop_
_entity_poly.entity_id
_entity_poly.type
_entity_poly.pdbx_seq_one_letter_code
_entity_poly.pdbx_strand_id
1 'polypeptide(L)'
;MQTIYRQDTGRITVADAKELIRKAAPIERVVNVYVEVGPDDEAVADSPLIIEQGTARRYDLSIESDFDELCKQLSIEPRNRWRPALTGYKSDARQDALYSIDHMEFVRLAELHGGTVVVRPSKRAKPVVTTSEYAELEKIVDWYNAVLGADIWRKLPAVKAEDAALLMSEFSPASTKAADIKADGIANLQVNADEFALMLSAFEALSTTSRSLADWHLVARQLGLTYHDWIDRYEAAMAILDPANVPIQTAAATSPSAAAPVDAAVERIELEAEVVRVDTKPATPNDMPAPQANEADAHGAAATAPRTTPDGPVSLSTGDIAFCFAGLKWTEKEWKKPLGDMPKWLEKCLEMRGQRGVREHRWNPVLIAATLVREHNIKANSARARFQTQPLLKPWFDLWKTYEADHFDTLA
;
A
#
# COMPACT_ATOMS: atom_id res chain seq x y z
N MET A 1 -16.26 -14.55 -31.19
CA MET A 1 -15.27 -14.14 -30.17
C MET A 1 -14.82 -15.38 -29.43
N GLN A 2 -13.51 -15.62 -29.33
CA GLN A 2 -13.00 -16.75 -28.55
C GLN A 2 -12.69 -16.29 -27.13
N THR A 3 -12.96 -17.16 -26.16
CA THR A 3 -12.76 -16.86 -24.74
C THR A 3 -11.44 -17.44 -24.24
N ILE A 4 -10.56 -16.59 -23.74
CA ILE A 4 -9.31 -16.99 -23.07
C ILE A 4 -9.60 -17.16 -21.58
N TYR A 5 -9.59 -18.40 -21.09
CA TYR A 5 -9.73 -18.67 -19.66
C TYR A 5 -8.36 -18.66 -18.99
N ARG A 6 -8.15 -17.71 -18.07
CA ARG A 6 -6.89 -17.63 -17.32
C ARG A 6 -7.15 -17.27 -15.86
N GLN A 7 -6.32 -17.78 -14.97
CA GLN A 7 -6.28 -17.31 -13.58
C GLN A 7 -5.54 -15.97 -13.52
N ASP A 8 -6.01 -15.05 -12.69
CA ASP A 8 -5.27 -13.83 -12.43
C ASP A 8 -4.08 -14.10 -11.50
N THR A 9 -2.89 -14.17 -12.11
CA THR A 9 -1.61 -14.27 -11.40
C THR A 9 -0.91 -12.92 -11.25
N GLY A 10 -1.63 -11.81 -11.49
CA GLY A 10 -1.13 -10.43 -11.48
C GLY A 10 -0.28 -10.07 -12.71
N ARG A 11 0.63 -10.96 -13.12
CA ARG A 11 1.50 -10.80 -14.30
C ARG A 11 1.48 -12.02 -15.19
N ILE A 12 1.79 -11.81 -16.47
CA ILE A 12 1.97 -12.86 -17.48
C ILE A 12 3.28 -12.63 -18.20
N THR A 13 4.00 -13.70 -18.55
CA THR A 13 5.16 -13.53 -19.43
C THR A 13 4.68 -13.15 -20.83
N VAL A 14 5.49 -12.41 -21.59
CA VAL A 14 5.13 -12.05 -22.96
C VAL A 14 4.98 -13.31 -23.82
N ALA A 15 5.81 -14.34 -23.58
CA ALA A 15 5.71 -15.63 -24.24
C ALA A 15 4.33 -16.30 -24.02
N ASP A 16 3.90 -16.39 -22.75
CA ASP A 16 2.60 -16.99 -22.42
C ASP A 16 1.44 -16.16 -22.97
N ALA A 17 1.56 -14.83 -22.95
CA ALA A 17 0.55 -13.92 -23.51
C ALA A 17 0.35 -14.16 -25.00
N LYS A 18 1.45 -14.15 -25.77
CA LYS A 18 1.44 -14.44 -27.21
C LYS A 18 0.87 -15.81 -27.49
N GLU A 19 1.27 -16.84 -26.73
CA GLU A 19 0.77 -18.21 -26.92
C GLU A 19 -0.74 -18.32 -26.64
N LEU A 20 -1.25 -17.68 -25.59
CA LEU A 20 -2.68 -17.69 -25.27
C LEU A 20 -3.52 -16.98 -26.34
N ILE A 21 -3.07 -15.81 -26.80
CA ILE A 21 -3.75 -15.08 -27.88
C ILE A 21 -3.71 -15.92 -29.16
N ARG A 22 -2.56 -16.53 -29.49
CA ARG A 22 -2.41 -17.44 -30.62
C ARG A 22 -3.38 -18.62 -30.55
N LYS A 23 -3.53 -19.22 -29.37
CA LYS A 23 -4.48 -20.33 -29.14
C LYS A 23 -5.93 -19.93 -29.30
N ALA A 24 -6.26 -18.68 -29.00
CA ALA A 24 -7.60 -18.13 -29.10
C ALA A 24 -7.93 -17.49 -30.46
N ALA A 25 -6.93 -17.29 -31.32
CA ALA A 25 -7.17 -16.77 -32.65
C ALA A 25 -8.06 -17.72 -33.47
N PRO A 26 -9.04 -17.20 -34.25
CA PRO A 26 -9.85 -18.03 -35.12
C PRO A 26 -8.97 -18.78 -36.13
N ILE A 27 -9.29 -20.05 -36.36
CA ILE A 27 -8.67 -20.85 -37.42
C ILE A 27 -9.36 -20.43 -38.72
N GLU A 28 -8.63 -19.73 -39.59
CA GLU A 28 -9.12 -19.36 -40.91
C GLU A 28 -8.68 -20.41 -41.94
N ARG A 29 -9.53 -20.64 -42.95
CA ARG A 29 -9.12 -21.40 -44.14
C ARG A 29 -8.24 -20.46 -44.96
N VAL A 30 -6.97 -20.79 -45.07
CA VAL A 30 -6.05 -20.08 -45.97
C VAL A 30 -5.93 -20.85 -47.26
N VAL A 31 -5.74 -20.08 -48.32
CA VAL A 31 -5.45 -20.62 -49.64
C VAL A 31 -4.07 -20.10 -49.99
N ASN A 32 -3.09 -21.01 -50.01
CA ASN A 32 -1.75 -20.68 -50.48
C ASN A 32 -1.77 -20.79 -52.00
N VAL A 33 -1.45 -19.71 -52.68
CA VAL A 33 -1.35 -19.68 -54.14
C VAL A 33 0.13 -19.61 -54.46
N TYR A 34 0.65 -20.67 -55.06
CA TYR A 34 2.02 -20.71 -55.56
C TYR A 34 2.00 -20.47 -57.07
N VAL A 35 2.94 -19.65 -57.50
CA VAL A 35 3.23 -19.38 -58.92
C VAL A 35 4.65 -19.84 -59.17
N GLU A 36 4.90 -20.42 -60.34
CA GLU A 36 6.26 -20.77 -60.72
C GLU A 36 7.04 -19.48 -60.99
N VAL A 37 8.21 -19.35 -60.36
CA VAL A 37 9.09 -18.20 -60.52
C VAL A 37 10.27 -18.63 -61.39
N GLY A 38 10.51 -17.86 -62.45
CA GLY A 38 11.58 -18.08 -63.42
C GLY A 38 12.97 -17.77 -62.85
N PRO A 39 14.03 -18.05 -63.61
CA PRO A 39 15.42 -17.78 -63.19
C PRO A 39 15.75 -16.28 -63.03
N ASP A 40 14.88 -15.40 -63.50
CA ASP A 40 14.91 -13.94 -63.36
C ASP A 40 14.14 -13.42 -62.14
N ASP A 41 13.62 -14.31 -61.29
CA ASP A 41 12.76 -13.98 -60.15
C ASP A 41 11.40 -13.37 -60.57
N GLU A 42 11.04 -13.48 -61.86
CA GLU A 42 9.73 -13.08 -62.38
C GLU A 42 8.76 -14.28 -62.40
N ALA A 43 7.48 -14.00 -62.15
CA ALA A 43 6.44 -15.02 -62.29
C ALA A 43 6.34 -15.48 -63.75
N VAL A 44 6.45 -16.78 -64.00
CA VAL A 44 6.36 -17.34 -65.36
C VAL A 44 4.94 -17.11 -65.89
N ALA A 45 4.82 -16.34 -66.97
CA ALA A 45 3.55 -16.12 -67.62
C ALA A 45 2.94 -17.47 -68.05
N ASP A 46 1.64 -17.63 -67.78
CA ASP A 46 0.85 -18.85 -68.05
C ASP A 46 1.25 -20.10 -67.24
N SER A 47 2.06 -19.98 -66.18
CA SER A 47 2.28 -21.11 -65.26
C SER A 47 0.96 -21.51 -64.57
N PRO A 48 0.69 -22.81 -64.38
CA PRO A 48 -0.47 -23.26 -63.63
C PRO A 48 -0.37 -22.77 -62.19
N LEU A 49 -1.42 -22.10 -61.71
CA LEU A 49 -1.52 -21.72 -60.30
C LEU A 49 -1.71 -22.98 -59.44
N ILE A 50 -0.78 -23.22 -58.52
CA ILE A 50 -0.94 -24.29 -57.54
C ILE A 50 -1.68 -23.68 -56.35
N ILE A 51 -2.92 -24.12 -56.15
CA ILE A 51 -3.78 -23.66 -55.06
C ILE A 51 -3.82 -24.75 -53.99
N GLU A 52 -3.10 -24.54 -52.89
CA GLU A 52 -3.17 -25.43 -51.73
C GLU A 52 -4.14 -24.86 -50.69
N GLN A 53 -5.19 -25.62 -50.38
CA GLN A 53 -6.09 -25.30 -49.28
C GLN A 53 -5.45 -25.76 -47.97
N GLY A 54 -5.21 -24.81 -47.07
CA GLY A 54 -4.67 -25.04 -45.74
C GLY A 54 -5.55 -24.45 -44.65
N THR A 55 -5.23 -24.78 -43.42
CA THR A 55 -5.74 -24.06 -42.25
C THR A 55 -4.55 -23.42 -41.57
N ALA A 56 -4.60 -22.10 -41.42
CA ALA A 56 -3.59 -21.34 -40.70
C ALA A 56 -4.32 -20.34 -39.82
N ARG A 57 -3.73 -20.05 -38.68
CA ARG A 57 -4.16 -18.94 -37.86
C ARG A 57 -3.52 -17.72 -38.50
N ARG A 58 -4.34 -16.88 -39.14
CA ARG A 58 -3.92 -15.64 -39.81
C ARG A 58 -2.98 -14.78 -38.94
N TYR A 59 -3.13 -14.90 -37.62
CA TYR A 59 -2.43 -14.12 -36.62
C TYR A 59 -1.10 -14.71 -36.14
N ASP A 60 -0.71 -15.92 -36.59
CA ASP A 60 0.54 -16.56 -36.11
C ASP A 60 1.78 -15.74 -36.50
N LEU A 61 1.78 -15.12 -37.69
CA LEU A 61 2.87 -14.26 -38.16
C LEU A 61 2.74 -12.81 -37.66
N SER A 62 1.52 -12.27 -37.63
CA SER A 62 1.27 -10.88 -37.23
C SER A 62 1.53 -10.62 -35.75
N ILE A 63 1.20 -11.56 -34.85
CA ILE A 63 1.44 -11.32 -33.42
C ILE A 63 2.94 -11.26 -33.08
N GLU A 64 3.81 -11.93 -33.84
CA GLU A 64 5.25 -11.86 -33.59
C GLU A 64 5.89 -10.62 -34.21
N SER A 65 5.45 -10.22 -35.42
CA SER A 65 5.98 -9.03 -36.08
C SER A 65 5.48 -7.73 -35.45
N ASP A 66 4.22 -7.70 -35.02
CA ASP A 66 3.53 -6.45 -34.68
C ASP A 66 3.52 -6.18 -33.17
N PHE A 67 3.96 -7.13 -32.33
CA PHE A 67 3.86 -7.03 -30.88
C PHE A 67 4.45 -5.73 -30.31
N ASP A 68 5.63 -5.31 -30.80
CA ASP A 68 6.27 -4.08 -30.34
C ASP A 68 5.41 -2.85 -30.62
N GLU A 69 4.82 -2.79 -31.82
CA GLU A 69 3.97 -1.70 -32.26
C GLU A 69 2.63 -1.69 -31.51
N LEU A 70 2.06 -2.87 -31.27
CA LEU A 70 0.85 -3.02 -30.46
C LEU A 70 1.08 -2.60 -29.01
N CYS A 71 2.22 -2.95 -28.43
CA CYS A 71 2.59 -2.50 -27.09
C CYS A 71 2.68 -0.97 -27.03
N LYS A 72 3.31 -0.32 -28.02
CA LYS A 72 3.37 1.14 -28.11
C LYS A 72 1.98 1.76 -28.25
N GLN A 73 1.13 1.21 -29.14
CA GLN A 73 -0.22 1.69 -29.38
C GLN A 73 -1.10 1.63 -28.12
N LEU A 74 -0.95 0.59 -27.31
CA LEU A 74 -1.72 0.37 -26.09
C LEU A 74 -1.08 0.98 -24.83
N SER A 75 0.06 1.67 -24.99
CA SER A 75 0.88 2.17 -23.88
C SER A 75 1.23 1.06 -22.86
N ILE A 76 1.55 -0.14 -23.37
CA ILE A 76 1.99 -1.30 -22.60
C ILE A 76 3.52 -1.28 -22.59
N GLU A 77 4.13 -1.33 -21.40
CA GLU A 77 5.57 -1.36 -21.25
C GLU A 77 5.99 -2.71 -20.63
N PRO A 78 6.37 -3.72 -21.44
CA PRO A 78 6.83 -5.00 -20.90
C PRO A 78 8.04 -4.81 -19.98
N ARG A 79 7.97 -5.41 -18.78
CA ARG A 79 9.00 -5.26 -17.73
C ARG A 79 9.72 -6.57 -17.49
N ASN A 80 11.04 -6.51 -17.24
CA ASN A 80 11.78 -7.71 -16.92
C ASN A 80 11.22 -8.36 -15.64
N ARG A 81 10.90 -9.65 -15.72
CA ARG A 81 10.24 -10.43 -14.66
C ARG A 81 11.03 -10.43 -13.36
N TRP A 82 12.36 -10.44 -13.44
CA TRP A 82 13.25 -10.52 -12.28
C TRP A 82 13.74 -9.15 -11.80
N ARG A 83 13.70 -8.14 -12.67
CA ARG A 83 14.12 -6.77 -12.37
C ARG A 83 13.13 -5.77 -13.00
N PRO A 84 11.97 -5.49 -12.38
CA PRO A 84 10.91 -4.70 -12.99
C PRO A 84 11.28 -3.25 -13.39
N ALA A 85 12.39 -2.73 -12.85
CA ALA A 85 12.96 -1.43 -13.23
C ALA A 85 13.73 -1.47 -14.57
N LEU A 86 14.12 -2.67 -15.04
CA LEU A 86 14.75 -2.85 -16.35
C LEU A 86 13.66 -2.92 -17.42
N THR A 87 13.58 -1.86 -18.22
CA THR A 87 12.72 -1.74 -19.39
C THR A 87 13.54 -1.93 -20.68
N GLY A 88 12.93 -1.80 -21.85
CA GLY A 88 13.61 -1.98 -23.15
C GLY A 88 13.50 -3.39 -23.75
N TYR A 89 12.31 -3.97 -23.66
CA TYR A 89 11.92 -5.16 -24.42
C TYR A 89 12.04 -4.90 -25.94
N LYS A 90 12.56 -5.88 -26.70
CA LYS A 90 12.88 -5.75 -28.14
C LYS A 90 12.12 -6.72 -29.05
N SER A 91 11.03 -7.32 -28.57
CA SER A 91 10.25 -8.31 -29.33
C SER A 91 11.06 -9.48 -29.89
N ASP A 92 12.16 -9.84 -29.22
CA ASP A 92 12.92 -11.06 -29.52
C ASP A 92 12.31 -12.23 -28.75
N ALA A 93 12.05 -13.36 -29.43
CA ALA A 93 11.54 -14.59 -28.83
C ALA A 93 12.36 -15.04 -27.60
N ARG A 94 13.67 -14.76 -27.56
CA ARG A 94 14.52 -15.05 -26.38
C ARG A 94 14.18 -14.20 -25.16
N GLN A 95 13.64 -13.00 -25.37
CA GLN A 95 13.22 -12.08 -24.32
C GLN A 95 11.79 -12.33 -23.84
N ASP A 96 10.94 -12.94 -24.66
CA ASP A 96 9.52 -13.14 -24.34
C ASP A 96 9.28 -13.87 -23.01
N ALA A 97 10.16 -14.81 -22.64
CA ALA A 97 10.11 -15.52 -21.38
C ALA A 97 10.66 -14.71 -20.18
N LEU A 98 11.47 -13.68 -20.44
CA LEU A 98 12.14 -12.84 -19.45
C LEU A 98 11.33 -11.58 -19.11
N TYR A 99 10.42 -11.18 -19.98
CA TYR A 99 9.57 -10.00 -19.79
C TYR A 99 8.14 -10.39 -19.47
N SER A 100 7.48 -9.53 -18.71
CA SER A 100 6.11 -9.72 -18.26
C SER A 100 5.31 -8.44 -18.41
N ILE A 101 4.02 -8.60 -18.71
CA ILE A 101 3.00 -7.54 -18.70
C ILE A 101 2.00 -7.83 -17.58
N ASP A 102 1.33 -6.78 -17.09
CA ASP A 102 0.27 -6.93 -16.10
C ASP A 102 -0.99 -7.58 -16.70
N HIS A 103 -1.91 -7.98 -15.83
CA HIS A 103 -3.13 -8.63 -16.27
C HIS A 103 -4.00 -7.74 -17.17
N MET A 104 -4.13 -6.45 -16.86
CA MET A 104 -4.98 -5.51 -17.62
C MET A 104 -4.37 -5.17 -18.99
N GLU A 105 -3.05 -5.06 -19.08
CA GLU A 105 -2.29 -4.96 -20.32
C GLU A 105 -2.55 -6.19 -21.20
N PHE A 106 -2.54 -7.40 -20.62
CA PHE A 106 -2.88 -8.61 -21.34
C PHE A 106 -4.34 -8.64 -21.84
N VAL A 107 -5.31 -8.19 -21.03
CA VAL A 107 -6.72 -8.10 -21.45
C VAL A 107 -6.86 -7.19 -22.67
N ARG A 108 -6.28 -5.98 -22.61
CA ARG A 108 -6.30 -5.01 -23.72
C ARG A 108 -5.66 -5.57 -24.99
N LEU A 109 -4.54 -6.26 -24.84
CA LEU A 109 -3.86 -6.90 -25.97
C LEU A 109 -4.71 -8.01 -26.60
N ALA A 110 -5.36 -8.85 -25.78
CA ALA A 110 -6.22 -9.92 -26.28
C ALA A 110 -7.49 -9.38 -26.98
N GLU A 111 -8.09 -8.31 -26.47
CA GLU A 111 -9.24 -7.64 -27.08
C GLU A 111 -8.93 -7.10 -28.47
N LEU A 112 -7.73 -6.54 -28.67
CA LEU A 112 -7.28 -6.04 -29.97
C LEU A 112 -7.19 -7.16 -31.02
N HIS A 113 -6.91 -8.40 -30.58
CA HIS A 113 -6.92 -9.59 -31.44
C HIS A 113 -8.28 -10.32 -31.49
N GLY A 114 -9.36 -9.69 -31.00
CA GLY A 114 -10.72 -10.24 -31.04
C GLY A 114 -11.00 -11.36 -30.02
N GLY A 115 -10.11 -11.52 -29.03
CA GLY A 115 -10.28 -12.43 -27.90
C GLY A 115 -10.95 -11.74 -26.71
N THR A 116 -11.67 -12.51 -25.88
CA THR A 116 -12.21 -12.03 -24.60
C THR A 116 -11.55 -12.80 -23.48
N VAL A 117 -10.88 -12.11 -22.54
CA VAL A 117 -10.24 -12.76 -21.39
C VAL A 117 -11.26 -12.89 -20.27
N VAL A 118 -11.58 -14.13 -19.89
CA VAL A 118 -12.40 -14.41 -18.70
C VAL A 118 -11.47 -14.84 -17.58
N VAL A 119 -11.34 -13.95 -16.59
CA VAL A 119 -10.63 -14.24 -15.36
C VAL A 119 -11.41 -15.31 -14.61
N ARG A 120 -10.88 -16.53 -14.58
CA ARG A 120 -11.36 -17.47 -13.59
C ARG A 120 -10.84 -16.95 -12.25
N PRO A 121 -11.70 -16.72 -11.24
CA PRO A 121 -11.20 -16.57 -9.88
C PRO A 121 -10.31 -17.78 -9.67
N SER A 122 -9.03 -17.57 -9.38
CA SER A 122 -8.18 -18.71 -9.07
C SER A 122 -8.94 -19.48 -8.01
N LYS A 123 -8.99 -20.81 -8.12
CA LYS A 123 -9.22 -21.61 -6.92
C LYS A 123 -8.00 -21.27 -6.07
N ARG A 124 -8.02 -20.12 -5.38
CA ARG A 124 -7.00 -19.75 -4.42
C ARG A 124 -6.97 -20.98 -3.55
N ALA A 125 -5.84 -21.68 -3.55
CA ALA A 125 -5.43 -22.32 -2.33
C ALA A 125 -5.70 -21.25 -1.29
N LYS A 126 -6.65 -21.50 -0.37
CA LYS A 126 -6.93 -20.58 0.74
C LYS A 126 -5.56 -20.07 1.15
N PRO A 127 -5.30 -18.73 1.13
CA PRO A 127 -3.98 -18.24 1.46
C PRO A 127 -3.57 -19.02 2.70
N VAL A 128 -2.47 -19.75 2.60
CA VAL A 128 -1.96 -20.55 3.73
C VAL A 128 -1.39 -19.51 4.66
N VAL A 129 -2.30 -18.76 5.27
CA VAL A 129 -2.04 -17.81 6.33
C VAL A 129 -1.58 -18.72 7.45
N THR A 130 -0.32 -18.55 7.80
CA THR A 130 0.29 -19.30 8.88
C THR A 130 -0.49 -19.03 10.16
N THR A 131 -0.47 -19.96 11.12
CA THR A 131 -1.12 -19.75 12.42
C THR A 131 -0.65 -18.44 13.09
N SER A 132 0.60 -18.05 12.84
CA SER A 132 1.16 -16.78 13.31
C SER A 132 0.48 -15.56 12.68
N GLU A 133 0.26 -15.57 11.36
CA GLU A 133 -0.40 -14.46 10.67
C GLU A 133 -1.88 -14.33 11.09
N TYR A 134 -2.58 -15.45 11.33
CA TYR A 134 -3.94 -15.42 11.89
C TYR A 134 -3.98 -14.70 13.24
N ALA A 135 -3.04 -15.02 14.14
CA ALA A 135 -2.96 -14.39 15.45
C ALA A 135 -2.64 -12.88 15.36
N GLU A 136 -1.89 -12.44 14.34
CA GLU A 136 -1.66 -11.01 14.10
C GLU A 136 -2.92 -10.30 13.57
N LEU A 137 -3.66 -10.94 12.67
CA LEU A 137 -4.92 -10.39 12.15
C LEU A 137 -5.98 -10.30 13.25
N GLU A 138 -6.09 -11.29 14.13
CA GLU A 138 -6.98 -11.25 15.30
C GLU A 138 -6.63 -10.08 16.21
N LYS A 139 -5.34 -9.88 16.53
CA LYS A 139 -4.89 -8.73 17.33
C LYS A 139 -5.24 -7.38 16.69
N ILE A 140 -5.13 -7.29 15.36
CA ILE A 140 -5.51 -6.06 14.62
C ILE A 140 -7.02 -5.81 14.77
N VAL A 141 -7.85 -6.83 14.53
CA VAL A 141 -9.31 -6.71 14.64
C VAL A 141 -9.73 -6.38 16.06
N ASP A 142 -9.18 -7.07 17.06
CA ASP A 142 -9.47 -6.85 18.47
C ASP A 142 -9.09 -5.45 18.91
N TRP A 143 -7.94 -4.94 18.46
CA TRP A 143 -7.51 -3.58 18.77
C TRP A 143 -8.48 -2.54 18.21
N TYR A 144 -8.87 -2.64 16.93
CA TYR A 144 -9.81 -1.68 16.33
C TYR A 144 -11.22 -1.80 16.93
N ASN A 145 -11.66 -3.00 17.28
CA ASN A 145 -12.92 -3.20 18.00
C ASN A 145 -12.87 -2.54 19.38
N ALA A 146 -11.76 -2.67 20.12
CA ALA A 146 -11.61 -2.08 21.44
C ALA A 146 -11.49 -0.55 21.41
N VAL A 147 -10.75 0.02 20.45
CA VAL A 147 -10.45 1.46 20.39
C VAL A 147 -11.55 2.26 19.70
N LEU A 148 -12.07 1.76 18.58
CA LEU A 148 -13.04 2.49 17.73
C LEU A 148 -14.46 1.93 17.83
N GLY A 149 -14.66 0.76 18.44
CA GLY A 149 -15.94 0.04 18.34
C GLY A 149 -16.22 -0.39 16.90
N ALA A 150 -15.18 -0.71 16.12
CA ALA A 150 -15.27 -0.94 14.68
C ALA A 150 -16.33 -1.98 14.29
N ASP A 151 -16.48 -3.05 15.06
CA ASP A 151 -17.47 -4.09 14.79
C ASP A 151 -18.91 -3.60 14.93
N ILE A 152 -19.19 -2.70 15.88
CA ILE A 152 -20.50 -2.09 16.07
C ILE A 152 -20.83 -1.23 14.86
N TRP A 153 -19.94 -0.29 14.50
CA TRP A 153 -20.16 0.63 13.40
C TRP A 153 -20.27 -0.07 12.05
N ARG A 154 -19.50 -1.14 11.82
CA ARG A 154 -19.58 -1.97 10.62
C ARG A 154 -20.94 -2.67 10.49
N LYS A 155 -21.56 -3.08 11.60
CA LYS A 155 -22.85 -3.81 11.59
C LYS A 155 -24.07 -2.88 11.47
N LEU A 156 -23.89 -1.57 11.64
CA LEU A 156 -25.00 -0.63 11.54
C LEU A 156 -25.45 -0.47 10.07
N PRO A 157 -26.77 -0.54 9.78
CA PRO A 157 -27.29 -0.32 8.43
C PRO A 157 -27.19 1.15 8.00
N ALA A 158 -26.97 2.06 8.95
CA ALA A 158 -26.94 3.50 8.77
C ALA A 158 -25.91 4.11 9.71
N VAL A 159 -24.93 4.83 9.16
CA VAL A 159 -23.96 5.63 9.91
C VAL A 159 -24.10 7.08 9.44
N LYS A 160 -24.18 8.02 10.38
CA LYS A 160 -24.27 9.45 10.05
C LYS A 160 -23.00 9.92 9.34
N ALA A 161 -23.12 10.93 8.49
CA ALA A 161 -21.99 11.53 7.78
C ALA A 161 -20.86 11.95 8.75
N GLU A 162 -21.23 12.59 9.87
CA GLU A 162 -20.28 13.01 10.91
C GLU A 162 -19.55 11.82 11.54
N ASP A 163 -20.29 10.80 12.01
CA ASP A 163 -19.72 9.60 12.61
C ASP A 163 -18.83 8.84 11.62
N ALA A 164 -19.23 8.77 10.35
CA ALA A 164 -18.44 8.15 9.30
C ALA A 164 -17.13 8.90 9.04
N ALA A 165 -17.16 10.24 8.98
CA ALA A 165 -15.95 11.05 8.79
C ALA A 165 -14.97 10.91 9.98
N LEU A 166 -15.50 10.87 11.20
CA LEU A 166 -14.72 10.61 12.42
C LEU A 166 -14.04 9.24 12.34
N LEU A 167 -14.82 8.20 12.02
CA LEU A 167 -14.30 6.83 11.87
C LEU A 167 -13.24 6.75 10.77
N MET A 168 -13.49 7.28 9.58
CA MET A 168 -12.51 7.30 8.47
C MET A 168 -11.21 8.02 8.83
N SER A 169 -11.24 8.87 9.86
CA SER A 169 -10.09 9.60 10.38
C SER A 169 -9.56 9.01 11.70
N GLU A 170 -9.84 7.73 11.97
CA GLU A 170 -9.37 7.00 13.17
C GLU A 170 -9.82 7.62 14.51
N PHE A 171 -10.91 8.39 14.52
CA PHE A 171 -11.52 8.93 15.73
C PHE A 171 -12.76 8.15 16.13
N SER A 172 -12.90 7.86 17.42
CA SER A 172 -14.11 7.22 17.95
C SER A 172 -15.22 8.25 18.11
N PRO A 173 -16.40 8.06 17.46
CA PRO A 173 -17.53 8.97 17.62
C PRO A 173 -18.09 9.02 19.04
N ALA A 174 -17.75 8.03 19.88
CA ALA A 174 -18.15 8.01 21.29
C ALA A 174 -17.34 8.97 22.18
N SER A 175 -16.10 9.28 21.79
CA SER A 175 -15.17 10.09 22.60
C SER A 175 -14.78 11.41 21.96
N THR A 176 -14.93 11.55 20.64
CA THR A 176 -14.45 12.70 19.87
C THR A 176 -15.60 13.35 19.13
N LYS A 177 -15.71 14.69 19.19
CA LYS A 177 -16.68 15.44 18.39
C LYS A 177 -15.99 16.10 17.20
N ALA A 178 -16.70 16.26 16.08
CA ALA A 178 -16.13 16.91 14.89
C ALA A 178 -15.69 18.36 15.16
N ALA A 179 -16.34 19.04 16.10
CA ALA A 179 -15.97 20.39 16.52
C ALA A 179 -14.57 20.45 17.15
N ASP A 180 -14.18 19.42 17.91
CA ASP A 180 -12.89 19.37 18.62
C ASP A 180 -11.73 19.21 17.62
N ILE A 181 -11.90 18.37 16.59
CA ILE A 181 -10.90 18.18 15.53
C ILE A 181 -10.65 19.48 14.76
N LYS A 182 -11.71 20.23 14.46
CA LYS A 182 -11.62 21.51 13.75
C LYS A 182 -10.96 22.60 14.59
N ALA A 183 -11.23 22.62 15.90
CA ALA A 183 -10.74 23.66 16.80
C ALA A 183 -9.27 23.44 17.23
N ASP A 184 -8.94 22.20 17.61
CA ASP A 184 -7.66 21.88 18.21
C ASP A 184 -6.60 21.48 17.17
N GLY A 185 -7.00 21.33 15.91
CA GLY A 185 -6.10 20.87 14.84
C GLY A 185 -5.52 19.49 15.15
N ILE A 186 -6.28 18.64 15.86
CA ILE A 186 -5.91 17.27 16.19
C ILE A 186 -5.83 16.49 14.88
N ALA A 187 -4.66 16.51 14.27
CA ALA A 187 -4.33 15.67 13.14
C ALA A 187 -3.84 14.32 13.66
N ASN A 188 -4.36 13.24 13.12
CA ASN A 188 -3.62 11.99 13.12
C ASN A 188 -2.52 12.08 12.05
N LEU A 189 -1.64 11.08 11.96
CA LEU A 189 -0.49 11.13 11.03
C LEU A 189 -0.89 11.12 9.53
N GLN A 190 -2.14 10.79 9.19
CA GLN A 190 -2.59 10.53 7.81
C GLN A 190 -3.68 11.50 7.32
N VAL A 191 -4.50 12.06 8.21
CA VAL A 191 -5.63 12.95 7.90
C VAL A 191 -5.47 14.20 8.74
N ASN A 192 -5.23 15.33 8.08
CA ASN A 192 -5.17 16.64 8.74
C ASN A 192 -6.58 17.27 8.89
N ALA A 193 -6.68 18.39 9.61
CA ALA A 193 -7.96 19.04 9.88
C ALA A 193 -8.69 19.53 8.62
N ASP A 194 -7.96 19.95 7.59
CA ASP A 194 -8.53 20.41 6.32
C ASP A 194 -9.07 19.23 5.50
N GLU A 195 -8.34 18.10 5.47
CA GLU A 195 -8.79 16.86 4.84
C GLU A 195 -10.03 16.29 5.53
N PHE A 196 -10.07 16.33 6.87
CA PHE A 196 -11.27 15.96 7.64
C PHE A 196 -12.46 16.86 7.29
N ALA A 197 -12.26 18.18 7.23
CA ALA A 197 -13.32 19.13 6.89
C ALA A 197 -13.85 18.91 5.46
N LEU A 198 -12.96 18.63 4.50
CA LEU A 198 -13.32 18.29 3.12
C LEU A 198 -14.14 17.00 3.06
N MET A 199 -13.70 15.96 3.77
CA MET A 199 -14.41 14.68 3.83
C MET A 199 -15.79 14.82 4.46
N LEU A 200 -15.90 15.52 5.58
CA LEU A 200 -17.17 15.76 6.25
C LEU A 200 -18.14 16.52 5.35
N SER A 201 -17.67 17.57 4.66
CA SER A 201 -18.48 18.33 3.71
C SER A 201 -19.00 17.44 2.56
N ALA A 202 -18.13 16.60 2.00
CA ALA A 202 -18.51 15.66 0.94
C ALA A 202 -19.55 14.63 1.44
N PHE A 203 -19.40 14.14 2.67
CA PHE A 203 -20.35 13.18 3.24
C PHE A 203 -21.69 13.83 3.59
N GLU A 204 -21.69 15.05 4.13
CA GLU A 204 -22.91 15.82 4.41
C GLU A 204 -23.70 16.11 3.14
N ALA A 205 -23.03 16.44 2.03
CA ALA A 205 -23.66 16.64 0.73
C ALA A 205 -24.39 15.38 0.21
N LEU A 206 -23.95 14.18 0.64
CA LEU A 206 -24.51 12.88 0.25
C LEU A 206 -25.40 12.24 1.32
N SER A 207 -25.64 12.94 2.43
CA SER A 207 -26.32 12.42 3.63
C SER A 207 -27.83 12.20 3.49
N THR A 208 -28.42 12.56 2.34
CA THR A 208 -29.86 12.34 2.07
C THR A 208 -30.24 10.87 2.05
N THR A 209 -29.27 9.98 1.85
CA THR A 209 -29.47 8.53 1.85
C THR A 209 -28.82 7.89 3.07
N SER A 210 -29.54 7.00 3.75
CA SER A 210 -28.96 6.11 4.76
C SER A 210 -27.89 5.23 4.13
N ARG A 211 -26.67 5.27 4.66
CA ARG A 211 -25.49 4.55 4.16
C ARG A 211 -24.79 3.80 5.28
N SER A 212 -24.31 2.60 5.02
CA SER A 212 -23.46 1.85 5.94
C SER A 212 -22.04 2.43 5.96
N LEU A 213 -21.20 2.02 6.93
CA LEU A 213 -19.79 2.43 6.96
C LEU A 213 -19.03 1.99 5.68
N ALA A 214 -19.36 0.81 5.15
CA ALA A 214 -18.76 0.30 3.91
C ALA A 214 -19.16 1.14 2.68
N ASP A 215 -20.39 1.65 2.64
CA ASP A 215 -20.84 2.55 1.56
C ASP A 215 -20.09 3.89 1.62
N TRP A 216 -19.87 4.43 2.83
CA TRP A 216 -19.06 5.64 3.02
C TRP A 216 -17.60 5.42 2.61
N HIS A 217 -17.02 4.26 2.92
CA HIS A 217 -15.68 3.89 2.49
C HIS A 217 -15.56 3.90 0.96
N LEU A 218 -16.54 3.30 0.27
CA LEU A 218 -16.58 3.29 -1.19
C LEU A 218 -16.70 4.69 -1.78
N VAL A 219 -17.54 5.55 -1.19
CA VAL A 219 -17.68 6.96 -1.59
C VAL A 219 -16.37 7.71 -1.43
N ALA A 220 -15.68 7.55 -0.30
CA ALA A 220 -14.38 8.19 -0.07
C ALA A 220 -13.35 7.81 -1.15
N ARG A 221 -13.29 6.53 -1.51
CA ARG A 221 -12.43 6.02 -2.59
C ARG A 221 -12.80 6.58 -3.97
N GLN A 222 -14.08 6.64 -4.29
CA GLN A 222 -14.56 7.16 -5.58
C GLN A 222 -14.28 8.65 -5.75
N LEU A 223 -14.36 9.42 -4.67
CA LEU A 223 -14.09 10.85 -4.66
C LEU A 223 -12.59 11.18 -4.48
N GLY A 224 -11.74 10.18 -4.26
CA GLY A 224 -10.31 10.38 -4.00
C GLY A 224 -10.03 11.15 -2.72
N LEU A 225 -10.89 11.02 -1.71
CA LEU A 225 -10.70 11.65 -0.40
C LEU A 225 -9.60 10.92 0.38
N THR A 226 -8.73 11.66 1.05
CA THR A 226 -7.74 11.09 1.99
C THR A 226 -8.47 10.55 3.22
N TYR A 227 -8.27 9.28 3.58
CA TYR A 227 -8.76 8.67 4.81
C TYR A 227 -7.67 7.79 5.43
N HIS A 228 -7.82 7.43 6.70
CA HIS A 228 -6.83 6.63 7.40
C HIS A 228 -6.89 5.15 6.99
N ASP A 229 -5.75 4.52 6.80
CA ASP A 229 -5.60 3.14 6.32
C ASP A 229 -6.17 2.04 7.24
N TRP A 230 -6.70 2.41 8.41
CA TRP A 230 -7.13 1.45 9.41
C TRP A 230 -8.34 0.66 8.92
N ILE A 231 -9.26 1.33 8.20
CA ILE A 231 -10.47 0.71 7.69
C ILE A 231 -10.13 -0.35 6.64
N ASP A 232 -9.12 -0.08 5.82
CA ASP A 232 -8.60 -1.02 4.83
C ASP A 232 -7.95 -2.24 5.48
N ARG A 233 -7.13 -2.00 6.51
CA ARG A 233 -6.50 -3.07 7.28
C ARG A 233 -7.52 -3.92 8.03
N TYR A 234 -8.54 -3.27 8.60
CA TYR A 234 -9.62 -3.93 9.32
C TYR A 234 -10.49 -4.77 8.39
N GLU A 235 -10.94 -4.21 7.25
CA GLU A 235 -11.73 -4.95 6.25
C GLU A 235 -10.95 -6.12 5.66
N ALA A 236 -9.66 -5.93 5.36
CA ALA A 236 -8.79 -7.00 4.88
C ALA A 236 -8.62 -8.12 5.93
N ALA A 237 -8.40 -7.77 7.19
CA ALA A 237 -8.28 -8.74 8.28
C ALA A 237 -9.60 -9.52 8.48
N MET A 238 -10.74 -8.81 8.50
CA MET A 238 -12.06 -9.44 8.63
C MET A 238 -12.38 -10.37 7.46
N ALA A 239 -12.01 -10.02 6.23
CA ALA A 239 -12.22 -10.89 5.06
C ALA A 239 -11.41 -12.20 5.13
N ILE A 240 -10.27 -12.20 5.84
CA ILE A 240 -9.44 -13.39 6.04
C ILE A 240 -9.97 -14.23 7.21
N LEU A 241 -10.29 -13.59 8.35
CA LEU A 241 -10.73 -14.27 9.58
C LEU A 241 -12.16 -14.84 9.46
N ASP A 242 -13.05 -14.10 8.80
CA ASP A 242 -14.45 -14.47 8.62
C ASP A 242 -14.78 -14.55 7.12
N PRO A 243 -14.35 -15.62 6.43
CA PRO A 243 -14.57 -15.76 5.00
C PRO A 243 -16.06 -15.88 4.63
N ALA A 244 -16.95 -16.16 5.60
CA ALA A 244 -18.40 -16.15 5.38
C ALA A 244 -18.97 -14.73 5.26
N ASN A 245 -18.18 -13.72 5.62
CA ASN A 245 -18.59 -12.32 5.75
C ASN A 245 -17.89 -11.41 4.74
N VAL A 246 -17.27 -11.99 3.71
CA VAL A 246 -16.84 -11.25 2.53
C VAL A 246 -18.10 -10.69 1.87
N PRO A 247 -18.30 -9.36 1.82
CA PRO A 247 -19.44 -8.81 1.12
C PRO A 247 -19.35 -9.28 -0.32
N ILE A 248 -20.33 -10.08 -0.72
CA ILE A 248 -20.57 -10.36 -2.13
C ILE A 248 -20.84 -8.98 -2.72
N GLN A 249 -19.85 -8.40 -3.40
CA GLN A 249 -20.09 -7.27 -4.29
C GLN A 249 -21.15 -7.75 -5.24
N THR A 250 -22.40 -7.39 -4.92
CA THR A 250 -23.53 -7.73 -5.73
C THR A 250 -23.31 -6.91 -6.97
N ALA A 251 -22.88 -7.56 -8.04
CA ALA A 251 -22.84 -7.01 -9.37
C ALA A 251 -24.30 -6.75 -9.80
N ALA A 252 -24.94 -5.78 -9.16
CA ALA A 252 -26.14 -5.16 -9.64
C ALA A 252 -25.72 -4.25 -10.80
N ALA A 253 -25.53 -4.88 -11.95
CA ALA A 253 -25.70 -4.22 -13.22
C ALA A 253 -27.18 -3.78 -13.30
N THR A 254 -27.50 -2.66 -12.66
CA THR A 254 -28.69 -1.91 -13.00
C THR A 254 -28.43 -1.35 -14.39
N SER A 255 -28.91 -2.07 -15.41
CA SER A 255 -29.07 -1.52 -16.75
C SER A 255 -29.85 -0.20 -16.61
N PRO A 256 -29.33 0.95 -17.10
CA PRO A 256 -30.16 2.13 -17.22
C PRO A 256 -31.23 1.84 -18.28
N SER A 257 -32.43 1.52 -17.80
CA SER A 257 -33.64 1.54 -18.61
C SER A 257 -33.81 2.96 -19.15
N ALA A 258 -33.97 3.05 -20.47
CA ALA A 258 -34.04 4.27 -21.25
C ALA A 258 -34.94 5.36 -20.63
N ALA A 259 -34.39 6.56 -20.47
CA ALA A 259 -35.15 7.79 -20.36
C ALA A 259 -34.46 8.90 -21.18
N ALA A 260 -35.31 9.67 -21.85
CA ALA A 260 -35.07 10.72 -22.83
C ALA A 260 -34.17 11.89 -22.32
N PRO A 261 -33.72 12.80 -23.21
CA PRO A 261 -32.72 13.79 -22.88
C PRO A 261 -33.33 14.93 -22.05
N VAL A 262 -32.69 15.28 -20.95
CA VAL A 262 -32.89 16.55 -20.26
C VAL A 262 -31.62 17.37 -20.44
N ASP A 263 -31.74 18.30 -21.37
CA ASP A 263 -30.89 19.48 -21.51
C ASP A 263 -31.01 20.37 -20.26
N ALA A 264 -29.90 21.06 -19.96
CA ALA A 264 -29.78 22.25 -19.11
C ALA A 264 -29.95 22.07 -17.59
N ALA A 265 -28.81 22.12 -16.86
CA ALA A 265 -28.58 23.00 -15.70
C ALA A 265 -27.35 22.58 -14.87
N VAL A 266 -26.13 22.82 -15.38
CA VAL A 266 -24.95 23.06 -14.51
C VAL A 266 -24.05 24.09 -15.20
N GLU A 267 -24.46 25.34 -15.14
CA GLU A 267 -23.57 26.47 -15.39
C GLU A 267 -23.88 27.54 -14.33
N ARG A 268 -22.82 28.08 -13.73
CA ARG A 268 -22.78 29.19 -12.74
C ARG A 268 -22.95 28.83 -11.26
N ILE A 269 -21.83 28.50 -10.64
CA ILE A 269 -21.47 29.07 -9.33
C ILE A 269 -20.13 29.79 -9.53
N GLU A 270 -20.22 31.03 -10.00
CA GLU A 270 -19.17 32.05 -9.89
C GLU A 270 -19.89 33.31 -9.43
N LEU A 271 -19.73 33.66 -8.16
CA LEU A 271 -20.15 34.95 -7.59
C LEU A 271 -19.22 35.30 -6.44
N GLU A 272 -18.22 36.09 -6.81
CA GLU A 272 -17.85 37.36 -6.16
C GLU A 272 -17.84 37.37 -4.62
N ALA A 273 -16.65 37.18 -4.05
CA ALA A 273 -16.34 37.69 -2.71
C ALA A 273 -15.75 39.11 -2.85
N GLU A 274 -16.63 40.09 -2.64
CA GLU A 274 -16.35 41.52 -2.54
C GLU A 274 -15.47 41.80 -1.30
N VAL A 275 -14.31 42.42 -1.55
CA VAL A 275 -13.33 42.82 -0.54
C VAL A 275 -13.84 44.10 0.16
N VAL A 276 -14.46 43.94 1.33
CA VAL A 276 -14.74 45.07 2.24
C VAL A 276 -13.48 45.35 3.06
N ARG A 277 -12.77 46.42 2.69
CA ARG A 277 -11.72 47.06 3.51
C ARG A 277 -12.40 47.82 4.65
N VAL A 278 -12.09 47.44 5.90
CA VAL A 278 -12.35 48.28 7.06
C VAL A 278 -11.02 48.84 7.55
N ASP A 279 -10.88 50.15 7.45
CA ASP A 279 -9.80 50.94 8.03
C ASP A 279 -9.81 50.85 9.56
N THR A 280 -8.75 50.31 10.14
CA THR A 280 -8.41 50.56 11.56
C THR A 280 -7.04 51.23 11.68
N LYS A 281 -7.14 52.45 12.21
CA LYS A 281 -6.11 53.44 12.52
C LYS A 281 -5.05 52.89 13.51
N PRO A 282 -3.75 53.25 13.36
CA PRO A 282 -2.71 52.81 14.27
C PRO A 282 -2.61 53.73 15.50
N ALA A 283 -2.35 53.13 16.66
CA ALA A 283 -1.81 53.82 17.83
C ALA A 283 -0.68 52.98 18.43
N THR A 284 0.49 53.61 18.54
CA THR A 284 1.68 53.22 19.32
C THR A 284 2.10 54.48 20.11
N PRO A 285 3.03 54.43 21.08
CA PRO A 285 3.55 53.33 21.92
C PRO A 285 3.61 53.75 23.42
N ASN A 286 4.41 53.04 24.23
CA ASN A 286 4.79 53.22 25.66
C ASN A 286 4.02 52.31 26.64
N ASP A 287 4.63 51.66 27.64
CA ASP A 287 5.94 51.78 28.26
C ASP A 287 6.40 50.41 28.82
N MET A 288 7.71 50.17 28.76
CA MET A 288 8.42 49.22 29.63
C MET A 288 8.37 49.73 31.09
N PRO A 289 8.34 48.83 32.08
CA PRO A 289 9.61 48.50 32.74
C PRO A 289 9.74 47.03 33.17
N ALA A 290 10.99 46.54 33.09
CA ALA A 290 11.51 45.43 33.88
C ALA A 290 12.18 45.99 35.16
N PRO A 291 12.83 45.19 36.03
CA PRO A 291 12.74 43.76 36.31
C PRO A 291 12.58 43.47 37.83
N GLN A 292 12.06 42.31 38.24
CA GLN A 292 12.43 41.73 39.54
C GLN A 292 12.52 40.20 39.50
N ALA A 293 13.62 39.71 40.05
CA ALA A 293 13.94 38.32 40.29
C ALA A 293 13.12 37.75 41.45
N ASN A 294 12.82 36.45 41.40
CA ASN A 294 13.07 35.56 42.53
C ASN A 294 12.94 34.07 42.14
N GLU A 295 13.78 33.30 42.82
CA GLU A 295 14.01 31.87 42.71
C GLU A 295 12.91 31.02 43.39
N ALA A 296 12.98 29.72 43.09
CA ALA A 296 12.66 28.56 43.92
C ALA A 296 11.26 27.88 43.83
N ASP A 297 11.38 26.60 43.43
CA ASP A 297 10.70 25.41 43.93
C ASP A 297 9.29 24.97 43.46
N ALA A 298 9.34 23.97 42.57
CA ALA A 298 8.97 22.57 42.84
C ALA A 298 7.49 22.10 42.79
N HIS A 299 7.32 20.99 42.05
CA HIS A 299 6.27 19.94 42.07
C HIS A 299 5.01 20.13 41.21
N GLY A 300 4.78 19.15 40.32
CA GLY A 300 3.49 18.89 39.67
C GLY A 300 3.59 18.12 38.36
N ALA A 301 3.56 16.78 38.42
CA ALA A 301 3.65 15.86 37.29
C ALA A 301 2.28 15.27 36.89
N ALA A 302 2.07 15.00 35.59
CA ALA A 302 1.22 13.93 35.00
C ALA A 302 1.51 13.86 33.48
N ALA A 303 2.27 12.88 32.94
CA ALA A 303 1.92 11.52 32.48
C ALA A 303 1.22 11.50 31.09
N THR A 304 1.55 10.66 30.08
CA THR A 304 1.89 9.22 30.16
C THR A 304 2.54 8.67 28.89
N ALA A 305 3.61 7.88 29.04
CA ALA A 305 4.00 6.73 28.20
C ALA A 305 4.64 5.71 29.16
N PRO A 306 4.55 4.38 28.92
CA PRO A 306 4.83 3.37 29.95
C PRO A 306 6.28 3.43 30.41
N ARG A 307 6.47 3.73 31.70
CA ARG A 307 7.76 3.69 32.37
C ARG A 307 8.17 2.23 32.56
N THR A 308 9.33 1.88 32.01
CA THR A 308 10.09 0.69 32.38
C THR A 308 10.34 0.68 33.89
N THR A 309 10.27 -0.50 34.47
CA THR A 309 10.47 -0.77 35.90
C THR A 309 11.83 -0.24 36.39
N PRO A 310 11.93 0.28 37.64
CA PRO A 310 13.17 0.85 38.20
C PRO A 310 14.35 -0.12 38.38
N ASP A 311 14.18 -1.41 38.08
CA ASP A 311 15.13 -2.49 38.40
C ASP A 311 15.93 -3.02 37.18
N GLY A 312 15.90 -2.30 36.05
CA GLY A 312 16.64 -2.68 34.84
C GLY A 312 18.13 -2.29 34.85
N PRO A 313 19.00 -3.00 34.10
CA PRO A 313 20.37 -2.55 33.86
C PRO A 313 20.41 -1.18 33.18
N VAL A 314 21.51 -0.44 33.37
CA VAL A 314 21.66 0.93 32.84
C VAL A 314 21.74 0.93 31.31
N SER A 315 20.96 1.80 30.65
CA SER A 315 20.99 1.95 29.18
C SER A 315 22.32 2.46 28.65
N LEU A 316 22.63 1.98 27.45
CA LEU A 316 23.94 2.18 26.83
C LEU A 316 23.95 3.43 25.97
N SER A 317 25.11 4.09 25.90
CA SER A 317 25.31 5.24 25.02
C SER A 317 25.33 4.82 23.55
N THR A 318 25.31 5.80 22.64
CA THR A 318 25.37 5.52 21.20
C THR A 318 26.70 4.86 20.81
N GLY A 319 27.80 5.31 21.42
CA GLY A 319 29.12 4.69 21.23
C GLY A 319 29.17 3.25 21.72
N ASP A 320 28.61 2.99 22.91
CA ASP A 320 28.61 1.65 23.51
C ASP A 320 27.80 0.64 22.68
N ILE A 321 26.62 1.06 22.16
CA ILE A 321 25.81 0.22 21.26
C ILE A 321 26.57 -0.07 19.97
N ALA A 322 27.17 0.95 19.34
CA ALA A 322 27.92 0.79 18.10
C ALA A 322 29.09 -0.19 18.28
N PHE A 323 29.79 -0.12 19.41
CA PHE A 323 30.87 -1.04 19.77
C PHE A 323 30.34 -2.46 20.01
N CYS A 324 29.30 -2.62 20.83
CA CYS A 324 28.80 -3.94 21.24
C CYS A 324 28.22 -4.75 20.06
N PHE A 325 27.55 -4.10 19.11
CA PHE A 325 26.90 -4.74 17.96
C PHE A 325 27.70 -4.63 16.65
N ALA A 326 28.95 -4.18 16.72
CA ALA A 326 29.84 -4.13 15.57
C ALA A 326 30.08 -5.52 14.97
N GLY A 327 29.93 -5.65 13.65
CA GLY A 327 30.14 -6.89 12.90
C GLY A 327 28.95 -7.84 12.90
N LEU A 328 27.76 -7.41 13.35
CA LEU A 328 26.52 -8.11 13.02
C LEU A 328 26.05 -7.74 11.61
N LYS A 329 25.58 -6.50 11.43
CA LYS A 329 25.20 -5.94 10.12
C LYS A 329 26.15 -4.85 9.66
N TRP A 330 26.63 -4.05 10.60
CA TRP A 330 27.44 -2.88 10.34
C TRP A 330 28.72 -2.92 11.18
N THR A 331 29.75 -2.25 10.67
CA THR A 331 30.95 -1.92 11.46
C THR A 331 30.62 -0.84 12.49
N GLU A 332 31.47 -0.69 13.52
CA GLU A 332 31.30 0.33 14.56
C GLU A 332 31.15 1.76 13.98
N LYS A 333 31.88 2.06 12.90
CA LYS A 333 31.80 3.38 12.23
C LYS A 333 30.46 3.58 11.52
N GLU A 334 29.97 2.54 10.85
CA GLU A 334 28.71 2.57 10.10
C GLU A 334 27.50 2.67 11.03
N TRP A 335 27.59 2.13 12.25
CA TRP A 335 26.55 2.24 13.27
C TRP A 335 26.24 3.67 13.73
N LYS A 336 27.21 4.59 13.65
CA LYS A 336 27.05 5.97 14.11
C LYS A 336 26.00 6.74 13.32
N LYS A 337 25.84 6.44 12.02
CA LYS A 337 24.86 7.10 11.15
C LYS A 337 23.41 6.73 11.50
N PRO A 338 22.98 5.45 11.48
CA PRO A 338 21.61 5.09 11.82
C PRO A 338 21.25 5.42 13.28
N LEU A 339 22.18 5.31 14.22
CA LEU A 339 21.91 5.71 15.61
C LEU A 339 21.79 7.23 15.77
N GLY A 340 22.50 8.03 14.95
CA GLY A 340 22.41 9.49 14.97
C GLY A 340 21.16 10.03 14.25
N ASP A 341 20.87 9.50 13.06
CA ASP A 341 19.73 9.92 12.23
C ASP A 341 18.39 9.45 12.83
N MET A 342 18.41 8.39 13.66
CA MET A 342 17.27 7.83 14.37
C MET A 342 16.08 7.51 13.43
N PRO A 343 16.22 6.53 12.52
CA PRO A 343 15.13 6.09 11.65
C PRO A 343 13.97 5.51 12.47
N LYS A 344 12.75 5.52 11.91
CA LYS A 344 11.50 5.08 12.58
C LYS A 344 11.60 3.70 13.24
N TRP A 345 12.38 2.77 12.67
CA TRP A 345 12.56 1.42 13.22
C TRP A 345 13.40 1.39 14.52
N LEU A 346 14.28 2.38 14.73
CA LEU A 346 15.09 2.50 15.93
C LEU A 346 14.41 3.29 17.05
N GLU A 347 13.38 4.07 16.74
CA GLU A 347 12.72 4.97 17.69
C GLU A 347 12.18 4.24 18.94
N LYS A 348 11.64 3.03 18.75
CA LYS A 348 11.14 2.18 19.84
C LYS A 348 12.24 1.63 20.77
N CYS A 349 13.50 1.67 20.33
CA CYS A 349 14.64 1.18 21.10
C CYS A 349 15.27 2.26 21.99
N LEU A 350 14.80 3.50 21.88
CA LEU A 350 15.33 4.65 22.60
C LEU A 350 14.68 4.76 23.99
N GLU A 351 15.49 4.74 25.04
CA GLU A 351 15.00 4.96 26.41
C GLU A 351 15.06 6.44 26.80
N MET A 352 16.14 7.13 26.43
CA MET A 352 16.28 8.56 26.69
C MET A 352 16.85 9.28 25.47
N ARG A 353 16.16 10.34 25.07
CA ARG A 353 16.56 11.18 23.96
C ARG A 353 17.74 12.07 24.34
N GLY A 354 18.78 12.01 23.51
CA GLY A 354 19.92 12.90 23.57
C GLY A 354 19.52 14.37 23.40
N GLN A 355 20.36 15.27 23.89
CA GLN A 355 20.27 16.70 23.65
C GLN A 355 21.60 17.17 23.07
N ARG A 356 21.55 17.82 21.91
CA ARG A 356 22.74 18.23 21.16
C ARG A 356 23.69 19.04 22.04
N GLY A 357 24.94 18.58 22.16
CA GLY A 357 25.99 19.22 22.95
C GLY A 357 25.87 19.04 24.48
N VAL A 358 24.86 18.32 24.96
CA VAL A 358 24.60 18.15 26.41
C VAL A 358 24.65 16.66 26.80
N ARG A 359 23.90 15.80 26.11
CA ARG A 359 23.82 14.36 26.42
C ARG A 359 23.58 13.52 25.17
N GLU A 360 24.20 12.34 25.13
CA GLU A 360 23.96 11.36 24.08
C GLU A 360 22.63 10.61 24.27
N HIS A 361 22.12 10.02 23.19
CA HIS A 361 21.00 9.09 23.25
C HIS A 361 21.36 7.85 24.08
N ARG A 362 20.40 7.38 24.87
CA ARG A 362 20.49 6.13 25.66
C ARG A 362 19.54 5.09 25.09
N TRP A 363 20.09 3.92 24.83
CA TRP A 363 19.44 2.86 24.07
C TRP A 363 19.27 1.60 24.90
N ASN A 364 18.19 0.88 24.64
CA ASN A 364 17.96 -0.45 25.18
C ASN A 364 18.59 -1.50 24.25
N PRO A 365 19.69 -2.18 24.64
CA PRO A 365 20.37 -3.12 23.76
C PRO A 365 19.54 -4.36 23.38
N VAL A 366 18.61 -4.79 24.25
CA VAL A 366 17.73 -5.94 23.98
C VAL A 366 16.78 -5.61 22.82
N LEU A 367 16.16 -4.43 22.85
CA LEU A 367 15.28 -3.99 21.76
C LEU A 367 16.04 -3.77 20.45
N ILE A 368 17.26 -3.21 20.50
CA ILE A 368 18.12 -3.09 19.32
C ILE A 368 18.38 -4.46 18.69
N ALA A 369 18.80 -5.44 19.49
CA ALA A 369 19.06 -6.79 19.03
C ALA A 369 17.80 -7.46 18.45
N ALA A 370 16.64 -7.26 19.07
CA ALA A 370 15.36 -7.80 18.60
C ALA A 370 14.97 -7.25 17.23
N THR A 371 15.11 -5.93 17.04
CA THR A 371 14.78 -5.29 15.76
C THR A 371 15.77 -5.70 14.67
N LEU A 372 17.04 -5.88 15.00
CA LEU A 372 18.03 -6.45 14.08
C LEU A 372 17.65 -7.86 13.60
N VAL A 373 17.12 -8.70 14.48
CA VAL A 373 16.67 -10.05 14.11
C VAL A 373 15.46 -9.97 13.18
N ARG A 374 14.44 -9.17 13.54
CA ARG A 374 13.16 -9.10 12.81
C ARG A 374 13.26 -8.40 11.47
N GLU A 375 13.87 -7.22 11.42
CA GLU A 375 13.84 -6.36 10.24
C GLU A 375 15.06 -6.52 9.35
N HIS A 376 16.13 -7.11 9.88
CA HIS A 376 17.41 -7.19 9.19
C HIS A 376 17.95 -8.62 9.06
N ASN A 377 17.11 -9.62 9.33
CA ASN A 377 17.39 -11.04 9.14
C ASN A 377 18.70 -11.51 9.80
N ILE A 378 19.08 -10.89 10.92
CA ILE A 378 20.21 -11.36 11.72
C ILE A 378 19.76 -12.59 12.49
N LYS A 379 20.58 -13.65 12.51
CA LYS A 379 20.28 -14.85 13.28
C LYS A 379 20.24 -14.52 14.78
N ALA A 380 19.19 -14.94 15.49
CA ALA A 380 19.05 -14.72 16.94
C ALA A 380 20.28 -15.22 17.73
N ASN A 381 20.83 -16.38 17.34
CA ASN A 381 22.07 -16.91 17.91
C ASN A 381 23.28 -15.97 17.77
N SER A 382 23.37 -15.20 16.68
CA SER A 382 24.45 -14.22 16.49
C SER A 382 24.27 -13.01 17.41
N ALA A 383 23.03 -12.58 17.66
CA ALA A 383 22.74 -11.54 18.64
C ALA A 383 23.04 -12.03 20.08
N ARG A 384 22.56 -13.23 20.43
CA ARG A 384 22.84 -13.91 21.71
C ARG A 384 24.35 -13.99 22.00
N ALA A 385 25.15 -14.34 20.99
CA ALA A 385 26.61 -14.39 21.12
C ALA A 385 27.23 -13.03 21.52
N ARG A 386 26.64 -11.89 21.10
CA ARG A 386 27.12 -10.56 21.52
C ARG A 386 26.84 -10.30 23.00
N PHE A 387 25.67 -10.65 23.51
CA PHE A 387 25.38 -10.52 24.94
C PHE A 387 26.28 -11.39 25.83
N GLN A 388 26.76 -12.53 25.31
CA GLN A 388 27.69 -13.40 26.02
C GLN A 388 29.14 -12.88 26.00
N THR A 389 29.58 -12.32 24.88
CA THR A 389 30.98 -11.96 24.65
C THR A 389 31.31 -10.52 25.03
N GLN A 390 30.35 -9.60 24.96
CA GLN A 390 30.58 -8.18 25.24
C GLN A 390 30.32 -7.86 26.72
N PRO A 391 31.33 -7.38 27.48
CA PRO A 391 31.17 -7.13 28.91
C PRO A 391 30.03 -6.17 29.26
N LEU A 392 29.82 -5.14 28.45
CA LEU A 392 28.76 -4.13 28.65
C LEU A 392 27.34 -4.70 28.45
N LEU A 393 27.21 -5.78 27.69
CA LEU A 393 25.93 -6.45 27.45
C LEU A 393 25.64 -7.57 28.45
N LYS A 394 26.62 -7.97 29.28
CA LYS A 394 26.46 -9.06 30.23
C LYS A 394 25.31 -8.85 31.23
N PRO A 395 25.10 -7.64 31.80
CA PRO A 395 23.94 -7.37 32.66
C PRO A 395 22.59 -7.50 31.94
N TRP A 396 22.59 -7.34 30.61
CA TRP A 396 21.41 -7.41 29.76
C TRP A 396 21.12 -8.82 29.25
N PHE A 397 22.00 -9.78 29.52
CA PHE A 397 21.91 -11.12 28.92
C PHE A 397 20.68 -11.90 29.37
N ASP A 398 20.30 -11.81 30.64
CA ASP A 398 19.11 -12.51 31.13
C ASP A 398 17.82 -11.88 30.58
N LEU A 399 17.77 -10.56 30.43
CA LEU A 399 16.67 -9.88 29.75
C LEU A 399 16.57 -10.29 28.27
N TRP A 400 17.71 -10.44 27.59
CA TRP A 400 17.73 -10.96 26.22
C TRP A 400 17.18 -12.39 26.15
N LYS A 401 17.55 -13.28 27.08
CA LYS A 401 17.01 -14.66 27.10
C LYS A 401 15.51 -14.70 27.29
N THR A 402 14.98 -13.91 28.24
CA THR A 402 13.53 -13.83 28.45
C THR A 402 12.85 -13.33 27.18
N TYR A 403 13.36 -12.25 26.58
CA TYR A 403 12.84 -11.72 25.33
C TYR A 403 12.88 -12.76 24.19
N GLU A 404 13.99 -13.48 24.06
CA GLU A 404 14.19 -14.49 23.02
C GLU A 404 13.25 -15.69 23.20
N ALA A 405 13.04 -16.15 24.43
CA ALA A 405 12.09 -17.21 24.74
C ALA A 405 10.65 -16.79 24.41
N ASP A 406 10.28 -15.57 24.76
CA ASP A 406 8.91 -15.05 24.56
C ASP A 406 8.59 -14.77 23.08
N HIS A 407 9.60 -14.47 22.26
CA HIS A 407 9.39 -13.93 20.92
C HIS A 407 10.00 -14.73 19.77
N PHE A 408 10.99 -15.60 20.00
CA PHE A 408 11.71 -16.30 18.93
C PHE A 408 11.69 -17.83 19.07
N ASP A 409 11.66 -18.37 20.30
CA ASP A 409 11.67 -19.84 20.51
C ASP A 409 10.32 -20.54 20.21
N THR A 410 9.25 -19.80 19.92
CA THR A 410 7.96 -20.35 19.48
C THR A 410 7.90 -20.73 17.99
N LEU A 411 9.00 -20.58 17.25
CA LEU A 411 9.08 -20.85 15.80
C LEU A 411 9.99 -22.03 15.43
N ALA A 412 10.39 -22.87 16.40
CA ALA A 412 11.21 -24.07 16.17
C ALA A 412 10.37 -25.35 16.13
#